data_AF-A0A3M2LZR9-F1
#
_entry.id   AF-A0A3M2LZR9-F1
#
_cell.length_a   1.000
_cell.length_b   1.000
_cell.length_c   1.000
_cell.angle_alpha   90.00
_cell.angle_beta   90.00
_cell.angle_gamma   90.00
#
_symmetry.space_group_name_H-M   'P 1'
#
loop_
_entity.id
_entity.type
_entity.pdbx_description
1 polymer ?
#
loop_
_entity_poly.entity_id
_entity_poly.type
_entity_poly.pdbx_seq_one_letter_code
_entity_poly.pdbx_strand_id
1 'polypeptide(L)'
;MRDLLNRLLGGLDHDRPRYGYGRGRRPLWDERNRDAERIRRALRKAGLKEFSDRHGGFVVENGEESGPFSVAAALSPVLDQVDIAVVMADYTRALTAHGWRVGPDTGPDFQEQILEVWITPG
;
A
#
# COMPACT_ATOMS: atom_id res chain seq x y z
N MET A 1 3.39 16.87 42.80
CA MET A 1 4.43 16.05 42.14
C MET A 1 3.89 15.04 41.12
N ARG A 2 2.57 14.74 41.07
CA ARG A 2 1.98 13.87 40.02
C ARG A 2 1.66 14.60 38.70
N ASP A 3 1.34 15.89 38.73
CA ASP A 3 0.97 16.64 37.52
C ASP A 3 2.15 16.98 36.58
N LEU A 4 3.36 17.08 37.14
CA LEU A 4 4.58 17.30 36.36
C LEU A 4 4.99 16.05 35.56
N LEU A 5 4.74 14.86 36.10
CA LEU A 5 4.94 13.59 35.40
C LEU A 5 3.91 13.39 34.28
N ASN A 6 2.65 13.77 34.49
CA ASN A 6 1.63 13.70 33.44
C ASN A 6 1.90 14.69 32.28
N ARG A 7 2.47 15.88 32.54
CA ARG A 7 2.89 16.81 31.48
C ARG A 7 4.15 16.38 30.72
N LEU A 8 5.11 15.75 31.41
CA LEU A 8 6.30 15.19 30.77
C LEU A 8 6.00 13.92 29.96
N LEU A 9 5.04 13.11 30.40
CA LEU A 9 4.58 11.93 29.65
C LEU A 9 3.63 12.28 28.50
N GLY A 10 2.80 13.32 28.65
CA GLY A 10 1.89 13.78 27.60
C GLY A 10 2.59 14.40 26.38
N GLY A 11 3.87 14.79 26.50
CA GLY A 11 4.67 15.34 25.40
C GLY A 11 5.40 14.30 24.54
N LEU A 12 5.49 13.04 24.97
CA LEU A 12 6.19 11.96 24.27
C LEU A 12 5.27 11.08 23.42
N ASP A 13 3.95 11.26 23.52
CA ASP A 13 2.98 10.50 22.73
C ASP A 13 2.82 11.03 21.28
N HIS A 14 3.43 12.16 20.93
CA HIS A 14 3.52 12.64 19.55
C HIS A 14 4.53 11.86 18.68
N ASP A 15 5.42 11.07 19.28
CA ASP A 15 6.44 10.31 18.54
C ASP A 15 5.94 8.97 17.98
N ARG A 16 4.74 8.54 18.37
CA ARG A 16 4.17 7.26 17.92
C ARG A 16 3.14 7.48 16.81
N PRO A 17 3.25 6.78 15.67
CA PRO A 17 2.27 6.93 14.61
C PRO A 17 0.90 6.46 15.06
N ARG A 18 -0.14 7.24 14.71
CA ARG A 18 -1.54 7.01 15.10
C ARG A 18 -2.03 5.60 14.77
N TYR A 19 -1.55 5.03 13.66
CA TYR A 19 -1.93 3.69 13.20
C TYR A 19 -0.82 2.65 13.39
N GLY A 20 0.19 2.96 14.21
CA GLY A 20 1.32 2.09 14.51
C GLY A 20 2.31 1.98 13.34
N TYR A 21 2.85 0.78 13.13
CA TYR A 21 3.89 0.55 12.14
C TYR A 21 3.51 -0.56 11.17
N GLY A 22 3.80 -0.35 9.88
CA GLY A 22 3.72 -1.35 8.83
C GLY A 22 4.96 -2.25 8.78
N ARG A 23 5.07 -3.05 7.72
CA ARG A 23 6.26 -3.87 7.47
C ARG A 23 7.52 -2.98 7.41
N GLY A 24 8.64 -3.49 7.92
CA GLY A 24 9.91 -2.77 7.92
C GLY A 24 9.93 -1.54 8.84
N ARG A 25 9.05 -1.50 9.86
CA ARG A 25 8.93 -0.38 10.80
C ARG A 25 8.53 0.95 10.12
N ARG A 26 7.88 0.89 8.96
CA ARG A 26 7.33 2.08 8.29
C ARG A 26 6.25 2.71 9.19
N PRO A 27 6.38 3.98 9.60
CA PRO A 27 5.37 4.62 10.43
C PRO A 27 4.07 4.85 9.65
N LEU A 28 2.92 4.69 10.33
CA LEU A 28 1.59 4.90 9.75
C LEU A 28 0.92 6.10 10.45
N TRP A 29 1.23 7.30 9.98
CA TRP A 29 0.81 8.55 10.64
C TRP A 29 -0.66 8.86 10.43
N ASP A 30 -1.16 8.59 9.23
CA ASP A 30 -2.50 8.94 8.79
C ASP A 30 -3.27 7.74 8.22
N GLU A 31 -4.56 7.98 7.92
CA GLU A 31 -5.46 6.97 7.36
C GLU A 31 -4.98 6.46 6.01
N ARG A 32 -4.35 7.33 5.21
CA ARG A 32 -3.76 6.96 3.92
C ARG A 32 -2.62 5.97 4.09
N ASN A 33 -1.72 6.19 5.04
CA ASN A 33 -0.61 5.30 5.33
C ASN A 33 -1.14 3.94 5.81
N ARG A 34 -2.14 3.95 6.71
CA ARG A 34 -2.83 2.75 7.17
C ARG A 34 -3.43 1.98 6.00
N ASP A 35 -4.17 2.65 5.12
CA ASP A 35 -4.90 2.00 4.04
C ASP A 35 -3.96 1.51 2.92
N ALA A 36 -2.90 2.25 2.61
CA ALA A 36 -1.82 1.73 1.76
C ALA A 36 -1.18 0.46 2.36
N GLU A 37 -0.94 0.42 3.68
CA GLU A 37 -0.45 -0.80 4.33
C GLU A 37 -1.48 -1.95 4.31
N ARG A 38 -2.79 -1.67 4.33
CA ARG A 38 -3.82 -2.70 4.12
C ARG A 38 -3.71 -3.32 2.73
N ILE A 39 -3.50 -2.51 1.68
CA ILE A 39 -3.25 -3.01 0.31
C ILE A 39 -2.02 -3.91 0.29
N ARG A 40 -0.89 -3.44 0.83
CA ARG A 40 0.35 -4.24 0.89
C ARG A 40 0.14 -5.56 1.62
N ARG A 41 -0.60 -5.56 2.74
CA ARG A 41 -0.92 -6.77 3.50
C ARG A 41 -1.80 -7.74 2.71
N ALA A 42 -2.80 -7.25 1.99
CA ALA A 42 -3.66 -8.08 1.14
C ALA A 42 -2.85 -8.81 0.07
N LEU A 43 -2.01 -8.07 -0.68
CA LEU A 43 -1.17 -8.65 -1.73
C LEU A 43 -0.19 -9.69 -1.15
N ARG A 44 0.49 -9.37 -0.04
CA ARG A 44 1.40 -10.34 0.62
C ARG A 44 0.68 -11.58 1.12
N LYS A 45 -0.55 -11.43 1.65
CA LYS A 45 -1.37 -12.58 2.10
C LYS A 45 -1.75 -13.48 0.93
N ALA A 46 -1.88 -12.94 -0.28
CA ALA A 46 -2.07 -13.70 -1.51
C ALA A 46 -0.78 -14.31 -2.07
N GLY A 47 0.36 -14.19 -1.38
CA GLY A 47 1.65 -14.73 -1.81
C GLY A 47 2.42 -13.84 -2.80
N LEU A 48 1.89 -12.64 -3.09
CA LEU A 48 2.51 -11.69 -4.01
C LEU A 48 3.66 -10.96 -3.32
N LYS A 49 4.77 -10.75 -4.04
CA LYS A 49 5.98 -10.13 -3.50
C LYS A 49 5.92 -8.61 -3.65
N GLU A 50 6.24 -7.92 -2.58
CA GLU A 50 6.48 -6.47 -2.62
C GLU A 50 7.84 -6.21 -3.26
N PHE A 51 7.96 -5.19 -4.08
CA PHE A 51 9.22 -4.80 -4.72
C PHE A 51 10.33 -4.58 -3.68
N SER A 52 11.55 -5.01 -4.02
CA SER A 52 12.77 -4.75 -3.26
C SER A 52 13.99 -4.75 -4.16
N ASP A 53 15.14 -4.32 -3.65
CA ASP A 53 16.41 -4.34 -4.39
C ASP A 53 16.83 -5.73 -4.89
N ARG A 54 16.25 -6.81 -4.34
CA ARG A 54 16.59 -8.20 -4.70
C ARG A 54 15.62 -8.83 -5.69
N HIS A 55 14.42 -8.28 -5.85
CA HIS A 55 13.39 -8.87 -6.69
C HIS A 55 12.33 -7.85 -7.08
N GLY A 56 11.84 -7.97 -8.31
CA GLY A 56 10.63 -7.25 -8.75
C GLY A 56 9.40 -7.62 -7.91
N GLY A 57 8.34 -6.85 -8.06
CA GLY A 57 7.10 -7.07 -7.33
C GLY A 57 6.14 -5.90 -7.36
N PHE A 58 5.16 -5.89 -6.47
CA PHE A 58 4.22 -4.79 -6.38
C PHE A 58 4.84 -3.59 -5.65
N VAL A 59 4.46 -2.39 -6.08
CA VAL A 59 4.65 -1.12 -5.35
C VAL A 59 3.27 -0.53 -5.07
N VAL A 60 3.09 0.02 -3.88
CA VAL A 60 1.86 0.75 -3.52
C VAL A 60 2.23 2.20 -3.26
N GLU A 61 1.63 3.09 -4.04
CA GLU A 61 1.79 4.52 -3.92
C GLU A 61 0.47 5.17 -3.49
N ASN A 62 0.59 6.22 -2.69
CA ASN A 62 -0.56 7.07 -2.43
C ASN A 62 -0.80 7.87 -3.70
N GLY A 63 -2.00 7.79 -4.28
CA GLY A 63 -2.41 8.76 -5.30
C GLY A 63 -2.62 10.15 -4.67
N GLU A 64 -3.23 11.04 -5.44
CA GLU A 64 -3.59 12.39 -4.98
C GLU A 64 -4.41 12.37 -3.68
N GLU A 65 -4.43 13.49 -2.96
CA GLU A 65 -5.27 13.64 -1.77
C GLU A 65 -6.73 13.31 -2.14
N SER A 66 -7.32 12.31 -1.46
CA SER A 66 -8.64 11.70 -1.77
C SER A 66 -8.81 10.82 -3.04
N GLY A 67 -7.80 10.69 -3.90
CA GLY A 67 -7.81 9.80 -5.08
C GLY A 67 -7.66 8.29 -4.80
N PRO A 68 -7.67 7.42 -5.83
CA PRO A 68 -7.30 6.01 -5.67
C PRO A 68 -5.86 5.83 -5.16
N PHE A 69 -5.54 4.64 -4.67
CA PHE A 69 -4.15 4.19 -4.52
C PHE A 69 -3.68 3.58 -5.83
N SER A 70 -2.42 3.82 -6.20
CA SER A 70 -1.80 3.17 -7.35
C SER A 70 -1.07 1.91 -6.89
N VAL A 71 -1.37 0.78 -7.52
CA VAL A 71 -0.66 -0.48 -7.34
C VAL A 71 0.05 -0.81 -8.64
N ALA A 72 1.36 -0.62 -8.66
CA ALA A 72 2.19 -0.85 -9.83
C ALA A 72 2.90 -2.21 -9.76
N ALA A 73 3.04 -2.88 -10.90
CA ALA A 73 3.95 -4.01 -11.07
C ALA A 73 5.34 -3.48 -11.46
N ALA A 74 6.24 -3.36 -10.49
CA ALA A 74 7.66 -3.05 -10.74
C ALA A 74 8.39 -4.35 -11.14
N LEU A 75 8.08 -4.85 -12.34
CA LEU A 75 8.59 -6.08 -12.92
C LEU A 75 9.05 -5.81 -14.35
N SER A 76 10.13 -6.46 -14.77
CA SER A 76 10.53 -6.54 -16.16
C SER A 76 10.02 -7.87 -16.73
N PRO A 77 9.15 -7.87 -17.76
CA PRO A 77 8.64 -9.11 -18.35
C PRO A 77 9.76 -10.06 -18.79
N VAL A 78 10.87 -9.50 -19.29
CA VAL A 78 12.02 -10.25 -19.77
C VAL A 78 12.88 -10.77 -18.62
N LEU A 79 13.25 -9.91 -17.66
CA LEU A 79 14.17 -10.32 -16.59
C LEU A 79 13.47 -11.19 -15.55
N ASP A 80 12.23 -10.86 -15.21
CA ASP A 80 11.43 -11.59 -14.23
C ASP A 80 10.68 -12.78 -14.86
N GLN A 81 10.70 -12.92 -16.20
CA GLN A 81 10.05 -14.00 -16.96
C GLN A 81 8.56 -14.14 -16.61
N VAL A 82 7.87 -13.01 -16.61
CA VAL A 82 6.44 -12.91 -16.25
C VAL A 82 5.61 -12.37 -17.40
N ASP A 83 4.37 -12.82 -17.46
CA ASP A 83 3.32 -12.17 -18.23
C ASP A 83 2.66 -11.11 -17.35
N ILE A 84 2.80 -9.84 -17.73
CA ILE A 84 2.21 -8.71 -17.01
C ILE A 84 0.69 -8.86 -16.88
N ALA A 85 -0.01 -9.29 -17.94
CA ALA A 85 -1.46 -9.43 -17.87
C ALA A 85 -1.88 -10.44 -16.79
N VAL A 86 -1.12 -11.53 -16.64
CA VAL A 86 -1.33 -12.52 -15.57
C VAL A 86 -1.05 -11.92 -14.19
N VAL A 87 0.05 -11.16 -14.05
CA VAL A 87 0.39 -10.48 -12.79
C VAL A 87 -0.71 -9.49 -12.38
N MET A 88 -1.18 -8.66 -13.32
CA MET A 88 -2.23 -7.67 -13.06
C MET A 88 -3.57 -8.35 -12.72
N ALA A 89 -3.88 -9.49 -13.34
CA ALA A 89 -5.05 -10.29 -12.99
C ALA A 89 -4.95 -10.88 -11.57
N ASP A 90 -3.76 -11.35 -11.17
CA ASP A 90 -3.51 -11.85 -9.82
C ASP A 90 -3.64 -10.74 -8.76
N TYR A 91 -3.11 -9.54 -9.05
CA TYR A 91 -3.27 -8.36 -8.18
C TYR A 91 -4.75 -7.98 -8.04
N THR A 92 -5.47 -7.91 -9.17
CA THR A 92 -6.90 -7.59 -9.20
C THR A 92 -7.70 -8.58 -8.37
N ARG A 93 -7.46 -9.89 -8.54
CA ARG A 93 -8.14 -10.94 -7.77
C ARG A 93 -7.86 -10.82 -6.28
N ALA A 94 -6.61 -10.60 -5.89
CA ALA A 94 -6.23 -10.46 -4.49
C ALA A 94 -6.91 -9.27 -3.82
N LEU A 95 -6.98 -8.12 -4.50
CA LEU A 95 -7.53 -6.89 -3.95
C LEU A 95 -9.07 -6.89 -3.94
N THR A 96 -9.71 -7.41 -4.99
CA THR A 96 -11.18 -7.53 -5.05
C THR A 96 -11.73 -8.52 -4.02
N ALA A 97 -10.95 -9.55 -3.63
CA ALA A 97 -11.33 -10.45 -2.52
C ALA A 97 -11.49 -9.75 -1.17
N HIS A 98 -10.98 -8.52 -1.02
CA HIS A 98 -11.17 -7.68 0.15
C HIS A 98 -12.37 -6.71 0.02
N GLY A 99 -13.15 -6.80 -1.05
CA GLY A 99 -14.30 -5.95 -1.32
C GLY A 99 -13.95 -4.55 -1.82
N TRP A 100 -12.69 -4.33 -2.24
CA TRP A 100 -12.25 -3.04 -2.78
C TRP A 100 -12.58 -2.92 -4.26
N ARG A 101 -12.87 -1.70 -4.70
CA ARG A 101 -12.99 -1.39 -6.13
C ARG A 101 -11.59 -1.34 -6.71
N VAL A 102 -11.38 -2.02 -7.83
CA VAL A 102 -10.10 -2.08 -8.54
C VAL A 102 -10.39 -1.83 -10.02
N GLY A 103 -9.56 -1.00 -10.65
CA GLY A 103 -9.66 -0.69 -12.07
C GLY A 103 -8.27 -0.53 -12.69
N PRO A 104 -8.19 -0.52 -14.03
CA PRO A 104 -6.97 -0.11 -14.71
C PRO A 104 -6.65 1.36 -14.38
N ASP A 105 -5.41 1.75 -14.59
CA ASP A 105 -5.03 3.17 -14.64
C ASP A 105 -5.93 3.94 -15.61
N THR A 106 -6.33 5.16 -15.23
CA THR A 106 -7.15 6.06 -16.05
C THR A 106 -6.48 7.42 -16.26
N GLY A 107 -5.23 7.58 -15.80
CA GLY A 107 -4.44 8.79 -15.99
C GLY A 107 -4.12 9.08 -17.46
N PRO A 108 -3.69 10.32 -17.77
CA PRO A 108 -3.32 10.72 -19.13
C PRO A 108 -2.12 9.93 -19.67
N ASP A 109 -1.26 9.43 -18.78
CA ASP A 109 -0.09 8.61 -19.09
C ASP A 109 -0.33 7.14 -18.74
N PHE A 110 -1.47 6.61 -19.22
CA PHE A 110 -1.94 5.24 -18.96
C PHE A 110 -0.81 4.20 -18.98
N GLN A 111 -0.74 3.40 -17.92
CA GLN A 111 0.17 2.24 -17.85
C GLN A 111 -0.60 0.95 -17.55
N GLU A 112 -0.41 -0.06 -18.42
CA GLU A 112 -0.98 -1.40 -18.24
C GLU A 112 -0.52 -2.11 -16.96
N GLN A 113 0.59 -1.65 -16.37
CA GLN A 113 1.21 -2.20 -15.18
C GLN A 113 0.72 -1.53 -13.89
N ILE A 114 -0.28 -0.64 -13.97
CA ILE A 114 -0.83 0.10 -12.83
C ILE A 114 -2.32 -0.22 -12.68
N LEU A 115 -2.72 -0.50 -11.43
CA LEU A 115 -4.12 -0.54 -11.00
C LEU A 115 -4.43 0.63 -10.10
N GLU A 116 -5.61 1.20 -10.27
CA GLU A 116 -6.23 2.11 -9.32
C GLU A 116 -7.09 1.33 -8.33
N VAL A 117 -6.91 1.61 -7.04
CA VAL A 117 -7.60 0.91 -5.94
C VAL A 117 -8.34 1.91 -5.06
N TRP A 118 -9.65 1.75 -4.92
CA TRP A 118 -10.47 2.53 -4.00
C TRP A 118 -10.86 1.68 -2.81
N ILE A 119 -10.38 2.08 -1.64
CA ILE A 119 -10.74 1.48 -0.37
C ILE A 119 -11.88 2.29 0.24
N THR A 120 -12.96 1.62 0.62
CA THR A 120 -13.99 2.24 1.45
C THR A 120 -13.42 2.45 2.86
N PRO A 121 -13.62 3.63 3.48
CA PRO A 121 -13.25 3.85 4.87
C PRO A 121 -13.88 2.75 5.73
N GLY A 122 -13.07 2.11 6.58
CA GLY A 122 -13.50 1.07 7.52
C GLY A 122 -13.34 1.54 8.96
#